data_AF-A0AAU9XIT5-F1
#
_entry.id   AF-A0AAU9XIT5-F1
#
_cell.length_a   1.000
_cell.length_b   1.000
_cell.length_c   1.000
_cell.angle_alpha   90.00
_cell.angle_beta   90.00
_cell.angle_gamma   90.00
#
_symmetry.space_group_name_H-M   'P 1'
#
loop_
_entity.id
_entity.type
_entity.pdbx_description
1 polymer ?
#
loop_
_entity_poly.entity_id
_entity_poly.type
_entity_poly.pdbx_seq_one_letter_code
_entity_poly.pdbx_strand_id
1 'polypeptide(L)'
;NFGKAAKNKVEPSNKLKPILYSNFTTDATQYGIESEAKAVTLYMREMEKNGLDVTVEEIGLLVSKDKPYLGASIDRIVTIKDTHEKWGMEIKSPLSKAGMTIEEACQKKPFFLEKLADGTVRLKRNHDYYVQTQGQLYCSNLDLKGIILVVYFGESRPLFVEKIYLDNSWISDSLPKIDFFYRCALFPELITRRVQRGKILYLHGGWLPYGQYCCTSTGLKMRFQRQL
;
A
#
# COMPACT_ATOMS: atom_id res chain seq x y z
N ASN A 1 4.60 -4.16 2.54
CA ASN A 1 3.27 -4.14 3.20
C ASN A 1 3.18 -2.97 4.18
N PHE A 2 3.00 -1.75 3.65
CA PHE A 2 3.05 -0.52 4.45
C PHE A 2 1.89 -0.41 5.45
N GLY A 3 0.66 -0.74 5.04
CA GLY A 3 -0.52 -0.72 5.90
C GLY A 3 -0.36 -1.56 7.18
N LYS A 4 0.06 -2.84 7.03
CA LYS A 4 0.26 -3.73 8.17
C LYS A 4 1.36 -3.25 9.13
N ALA A 5 2.44 -2.67 8.59
CA ALA A 5 3.54 -2.12 9.39
C ALA A 5 3.09 -0.87 10.16
N ALA A 6 2.50 0.11 9.46
CA ALA A 6 2.05 1.37 10.04
C ALA A 6 1.00 1.17 11.15
N LYS A 7 0.13 0.16 11.00
CA LYS A 7 -0.97 -0.12 11.95
C LYS A 7 -0.62 -1.17 13.00
N ASN A 8 0.63 -1.63 13.07
CA ASN A 8 0.98 -2.68 14.02
C ASN A 8 0.98 -2.19 15.48
N LYS A 9 0.06 -2.71 16.29
CA LYS A 9 -0.03 -2.45 17.73
C LYS A 9 0.17 -3.70 18.61
N VAL A 10 0.46 -4.84 17.99
CA VAL A 10 0.56 -6.14 18.68
C VAL A 10 1.91 -6.78 18.37
N GLU A 11 2.22 -7.85 19.09
CA GLU A 11 3.40 -8.67 18.83
C GLU A 11 3.51 -9.02 17.33
N PRO A 12 4.67 -8.76 16.69
CA PRO A 12 4.76 -8.72 15.23
C PRO A 12 4.96 -10.09 14.57
N SER A 13 5.17 -11.18 15.31
CA SER A 13 5.50 -12.50 14.74
C SER A 13 4.46 -12.97 13.72
N ASN A 14 3.17 -12.78 14.02
CA ASN A 14 2.08 -13.13 13.12
C ASN A 14 2.03 -12.29 11.84
N LYS A 15 2.67 -11.11 11.83
CA LYS A 15 2.83 -10.28 10.61
C LYS A 15 4.14 -10.58 9.89
N LEU A 16 5.22 -10.84 10.63
CA LEU A 16 6.54 -11.13 10.08
C LEU A 16 6.55 -12.44 9.30
N LYS A 17 5.90 -13.49 9.84
CA LYS A 17 5.84 -14.80 9.18
C LYS A 17 5.31 -14.71 7.75
N PRO A 18 4.14 -14.10 7.47
CA PRO A 18 3.66 -13.99 6.09
C PRO A 18 4.44 -12.97 5.25
N ILE A 19 5.08 -11.96 5.86
CA ILE A 19 5.88 -10.98 5.11
C ILE A 19 7.20 -11.60 4.60
N LEU A 20 7.84 -12.45 5.41
CA LEU A 20 9.20 -12.94 5.14
C LEU A 20 9.26 -14.37 4.61
N TYR A 21 8.27 -15.21 4.94
CA TYR A 21 8.40 -16.67 4.79
C TYR A 21 7.21 -17.35 4.10
N SER A 22 6.23 -16.61 3.59
CA SER A 22 5.09 -17.20 2.87
C SER A 22 5.03 -16.73 1.43
N ASN A 23 4.76 -17.67 0.54
CA ASN A 23 4.17 -17.38 -0.77
C ASN A 23 2.66 -17.57 -0.64
N PHE A 24 1.89 -16.63 -1.19
CA PHE A 24 0.43 -16.67 -1.12
C PHE A 24 -0.14 -16.65 -2.53
N THR A 25 -0.88 -17.70 -2.88
CA THR A 25 -1.61 -17.82 -4.13
C THR A 25 -3.03 -18.25 -3.79
N THR A 26 -4.01 -17.56 -4.35
CA THR A 26 -5.45 -17.85 -4.21
C THR A 26 -6.17 -17.52 -5.49
N ASP A 27 -7.41 -18.00 -5.65
CA ASP A 27 -8.26 -17.65 -6.80
C ASP A 27 -8.41 -16.13 -6.98
N ALA A 28 -8.50 -15.38 -5.87
CA ALA A 28 -8.54 -13.93 -5.92
C ALA A 28 -7.22 -13.30 -6.42
N THR A 29 -6.08 -13.93 -6.12
CA THR A 29 -4.76 -13.50 -6.62
C THR A 29 -4.64 -13.79 -8.11
N GLN A 30 -5.04 -14.99 -8.54
CA GLN A 30 -5.04 -15.40 -9.93
C GLN A 30 -5.97 -14.51 -10.77
N TYR A 31 -7.18 -14.26 -10.29
CA TYR A 31 -8.11 -13.32 -10.92
C TYR A 31 -7.52 -11.92 -11.04
N GLY A 32 -6.81 -11.45 -10.02
CA GLY A 32 -6.07 -10.18 -10.06
C GLY A 32 -5.07 -10.13 -11.21
N ILE A 33 -4.22 -11.14 -11.33
CA ILE A 33 -3.20 -11.26 -12.38
C ILE A 33 -3.86 -11.26 -13.78
N GLU A 34 -4.89 -12.08 -13.98
CA GLU A 34 -5.56 -12.22 -15.28
C GLU A 34 -6.34 -10.98 -15.72
N SER A 35 -6.83 -10.20 -14.76
CA SER A 35 -7.65 -9.02 -15.02
C SER A 35 -6.84 -7.73 -15.19
N GLU A 36 -5.58 -7.72 -14.80
CA GLU A 36 -4.72 -6.52 -14.83
C GLU A 36 -4.58 -5.96 -16.25
N ALA A 37 -4.21 -6.81 -17.22
CA ALA A 37 -4.10 -6.42 -18.63
C ALA A 37 -5.43 -5.94 -19.22
N LYS A 38 -6.54 -6.54 -18.77
CA LYS A 38 -7.89 -6.13 -19.18
C LYS A 38 -8.25 -4.74 -18.65
N ALA A 39 -7.92 -4.47 -17.39
CA ALA A 39 -8.12 -3.17 -16.77
C ALA A 39 -7.31 -2.07 -17.49
N VAL A 40 -6.04 -2.35 -17.83
CA VAL A 40 -5.19 -1.44 -18.62
C VAL A 40 -5.81 -1.17 -19.98
N THR A 41 -6.26 -2.20 -20.69
CA THR A 41 -6.85 -2.07 -22.03
C THR A 41 -8.12 -1.20 -22.00
N LEU A 42 -8.99 -1.43 -21.01
CA LEU A 42 -10.19 -0.61 -20.81
C LEU A 42 -9.83 0.84 -20.47
N TYR A 43 -8.87 1.05 -19.58
CA TYR A 43 -8.40 2.38 -19.20
C TYR A 43 -7.87 3.15 -20.40
N MET A 44 -6.99 2.55 -21.22
CA MET A 44 -6.46 3.20 -22.42
C MET A 44 -7.56 3.59 -23.41
N ARG A 45 -8.54 2.69 -23.63
CA ARG A 45 -9.70 2.98 -24.47
C ARG A 45 -10.57 4.13 -23.93
N GLU A 46 -10.74 4.22 -22.61
CA GLU A 46 -11.46 5.34 -21.98
C GLU A 46 -10.70 6.66 -22.15
N MET A 47 -9.37 6.66 -21.98
CA MET A 47 -8.54 7.84 -22.19
C MET A 47 -8.58 8.32 -23.64
N GLU A 48 -8.44 7.41 -24.61
CA GLU A 48 -8.52 7.72 -26.05
C GLU A 48 -9.87 8.35 -26.43
N LYS A 49 -10.99 7.80 -25.93
CA LYS A 49 -12.33 8.37 -26.12
C LYS A 49 -12.47 9.79 -25.57
N ASN A 50 -11.74 10.11 -24.52
CA ASN A 50 -11.69 11.43 -23.91
C ASN A 50 -10.64 12.35 -24.57
N GLY A 51 -10.05 11.93 -25.69
CA GLY A 51 -9.06 12.71 -26.45
C GLY A 51 -7.68 12.75 -25.80
N LEU A 52 -7.34 11.80 -24.93
CA LEU A 52 -6.05 11.72 -24.26
C LEU A 52 -5.28 10.48 -24.74
N ASP A 53 -4.17 10.71 -25.45
CA ASP A 53 -3.24 9.64 -25.83
C ASP A 53 -2.27 9.34 -24.68
N VAL A 54 -2.23 8.08 -24.25
CA VAL A 54 -1.42 7.61 -23.12
C VAL A 54 -0.62 6.36 -23.48
N THR A 55 0.57 6.23 -22.91
CA THR A 55 1.29 4.96 -22.84
C THR A 55 1.18 4.36 -21.45
N VAL A 56 1.07 3.04 -21.35
CA VAL A 56 1.01 2.32 -20.08
C VAL A 56 2.07 1.23 -20.10
N GLU A 57 3.01 1.29 -19.16
CA GLU A 57 4.20 0.43 -19.13
C GLU A 57 4.31 -0.29 -17.79
N GLU A 58 4.83 -1.53 -17.81
CA GLU A 58 5.15 -2.26 -16.59
C GLU A 58 6.33 -1.65 -15.87
N ILE A 59 6.31 -1.70 -14.54
CA ILE A 59 7.42 -1.27 -13.71
C ILE A 59 7.72 -2.30 -12.62
N GLY A 60 8.99 -2.40 -12.27
CA GLY A 60 9.44 -3.27 -11.20
C GLY A 60 9.36 -2.61 -9.82
N LEU A 61 10.21 -3.12 -8.92
CA LEU A 61 10.35 -2.60 -7.57
C LEU A 61 11.04 -1.23 -7.57
N LEU A 62 10.39 -0.25 -6.94
CA LEU A 62 10.96 1.05 -6.62
C LEU A 62 11.53 1.02 -5.19
N VAL A 63 12.77 1.46 -5.02
CA VAL A 63 13.44 1.54 -3.72
C VAL A 63 13.66 2.99 -3.36
N SER A 64 13.24 3.39 -2.17
CA SER A 64 13.41 4.77 -1.68
C SER A 64 14.89 5.15 -1.61
N LYS A 65 15.24 6.31 -2.16
CA LYS A 65 16.59 6.89 -2.01
C LYS A 65 16.94 7.21 -0.56
N ASP A 66 16.00 7.80 0.18
CA ASP A 66 16.24 8.25 1.56
C ASP A 66 16.25 7.10 2.57
N LYS A 67 15.44 6.06 2.30
CA LYS A 67 15.30 4.88 3.16
C LYS A 67 15.41 3.61 2.33
N PRO A 68 16.64 3.15 1.98
CA PRO A 68 16.85 2.02 1.07
C PRO A 68 16.25 0.67 1.52
N TYR A 69 15.85 0.56 2.79
CA TYR A 69 15.12 -0.58 3.32
C TYR A 69 13.61 -0.56 3.01
N LEU A 70 13.10 0.54 2.43
CA LEU A 70 11.73 0.68 1.95
C LEU A 70 11.71 0.53 0.44
N GLY A 71 10.88 -0.40 -0.03
CA GLY A 71 10.57 -0.57 -1.43
C GLY A 71 9.08 -0.78 -1.65
N ALA A 72 8.63 -0.40 -2.84
CA ALA A 72 7.25 -0.51 -3.28
C ALA A 72 7.21 -0.93 -4.76
N SER A 73 6.34 -1.88 -5.10
CA SER A 73 6.00 -2.15 -6.49
C SER A 73 4.84 -1.25 -6.88
N ILE A 74 4.89 -0.65 -8.06
CA ILE A 74 3.73 -0.03 -8.72
C ILE A 74 3.34 -0.98 -9.85
N ASP A 75 2.05 -1.13 -10.14
CA ASP A 75 1.63 -2.08 -11.19
C ASP A 75 2.02 -1.54 -12.57
N ARG A 76 1.72 -0.27 -12.89
CA ARG A 76 2.06 0.36 -14.17
C ARG A 76 2.51 1.82 -14.02
N ILE A 77 3.21 2.34 -15.02
CA ILE A 77 3.38 3.78 -15.24
C ILE A 77 2.53 4.21 -16.42
N VAL A 78 1.74 5.27 -16.23
CA VAL A 78 1.00 5.95 -17.29
C VAL A 78 1.75 7.22 -17.68
N THR A 79 2.04 7.41 -18.96
CA THR A 79 2.58 8.67 -19.49
C THR A 79 1.58 9.29 -20.45
N ILE A 80 1.16 10.52 -20.18
CA ILE A 80 0.36 11.31 -21.13
C ILE A 80 1.31 11.80 -22.22
N LYS A 81 1.05 11.45 -23.49
CA LYS A 81 2.03 11.71 -24.56
C LYS A 81 2.25 13.20 -24.82
N ASP A 82 1.19 13.99 -24.80
CA ASP A 82 1.25 15.42 -25.14
C ASP A 82 1.99 16.25 -24.08
N THR A 83 1.83 15.92 -22.81
CA THR A 83 2.41 16.69 -21.69
C THR A 83 3.65 16.03 -21.10
N HIS A 84 3.95 14.79 -21.49
CA HIS A 84 4.93 13.90 -20.87
C HIS A 84 4.72 13.68 -19.36
N GLU A 85 3.53 14.00 -18.85
CA GLU A 85 3.19 13.84 -17.44
C GLU A 85 3.09 12.36 -17.08
N LYS A 86 3.76 11.96 -15.99
CA LYS A 86 3.79 10.58 -15.51
C LYS A 86 2.97 10.38 -14.25
N TRP A 87 2.27 9.25 -14.22
CA TRP A 87 1.52 8.76 -13.09
C TRP A 87 1.89 7.32 -12.81
N GLY A 88 1.96 6.92 -11.55
CA GLY A 88 1.86 5.50 -11.24
C GLY A 88 0.41 5.03 -11.37
N MET A 89 0.20 3.75 -11.60
CA MET A 89 -1.11 3.13 -11.64
C MET A 89 -1.09 1.89 -10.75
N GLU A 90 -2.09 1.82 -9.87
CA GLU A 90 -2.34 0.70 -8.98
C GLU A 90 -3.67 0.08 -9.37
N ILE A 91 -3.69 -1.22 -9.66
CA ILE A 91 -4.85 -1.94 -10.15
C ILE A 91 -5.35 -2.88 -9.05
N LYS A 92 -6.68 -2.91 -8.87
CA LYS A 92 -7.35 -3.82 -7.96
C LYS A 92 -8.54 -4.48 -8.63
N SER A 93 -8.59 -5.80 -8.55
CA SER A 93 -9.67 -6.60 -9.12
C SER A 93 -10.29 -7.50 -8.05
N PRO A 94 -11.20 -6.96 -7.23
CA PRO A 94 -11.81 -7.72 -6.15
C PRO A 94 -12.74 -8.81 -6.70
N LEU A 95 -12.29 -10.07 -6.74
CA LEU A 95 -13.07 -11.22 -7.23
C LEU A 95 -14.48 -11.29 -6.60
N SER A 96 -14.61 -11.02 -5.31
CA SER A 96 -15.91 -11.02 -4.60
C SER A 96 -16.88 -9.92 -5.03
N LYS A 97 -16.44 -8.98 -5.87
CA LYS A 97 -17.22 -7.87 -6.43
C LYS A 97 -17.29 -7.92 -7.95
N ALA A 98 -16.75 -8.97 -8.58
CA ALA A 98 -16.83 -9.14 -10.02
C ALA A 98 -18.29 -9.10 -10.48
N GLY A 99 -18.54 -8.37 -11.57
CA GLY A 99 -19.85 -8.16 -12.15
C GLY A 99 -20.75 -7.15 -11.41
N MET A 100 -20.35 -6.59 -10.26
CA MET A 100 -21.15 -5.59 -9.54
C MET A 100 -20.96 -4.18 -10.11
N THR A 101 -21.92 -3.29 -9.89
CA THR A 101 -21.69 -1.85 -10.01
C THR A 101 -20.86 -1.34 -8.83
N ILE A 102 -20.31 -0.13 -8.96
CA ILE A 102 -19.54 0.52 -7.90
C ILE A 102 -20.43 0.74 -6.66
N GLU A 103 -21.69 1.12 -6.87
CA GLU A 103 -22.68 1.36 -5.82
C GLU A 103 -23.00 0.07 -5.05
N GLU A 104 -23.30 -1.02 -5.78
CA GLU A 104 -23.55 -2.34 -5.19
C GLU A 104 -22.34 -2.84 -4.40
N ALA A 105 -21.13 -2.65 -4.94
CA ALA A 105 -19.90 -3.04 -4.29
C ALA A 105 -19.67 -2.28 -2.98
N CYS A 106 -19.98 -0.98 -2.94
CA CYS A 106 -19.87 -0.12 -1.75
C CYS A 106 -20.86 -0.48 -0.64
N GLN A 107 -22.05 -0.98 -0.98
CA GLN A 107 -23.05 -1.40 0.00
C GLN A 107 -22.67 -2.72 0.70
N LYS A 108 -21.97 -3.62 -0.01
CA LYS A 108 -21.54 -4.91 0.54
C LYS A 108 -20.23 -4.78 1.32
N LYS A 109 -20.26 -4.95 2.65
CA LYS A 109 -19.06 -4.93 3.49
C LYS A 109 -18.48 -6.36 3.68
N PRO A 110 -17.17 -6.52 3.89
CA PRO A 110 -16.13 -5.50 3.83
C PRO A 110 -15.78 -5.10 2.39
N PHE A 111 -15.49 -3.80 2.17
CA PHE A 111 -14.97 -3.28 0.91
C PHE A 111 -14.10 -2.04 1.17
N PHE A 112 -13.13 -1.78 0.29
CA PHE A 112 -12.12 -0.74 0.50
C PHE A 112 -12.53 0.63 -0.04
N LEU A 113 -13.52 0.71 -0.94
CA LEU A 113 -14.12 1.97 -1.34
C LEU A 113 -15.24 2.39 -0.37
N GLU A 114 -15.48 3.69 -0.28
CA GLU A 114 -16.58 4.32 0.47
C GLU A 114 -17.31 5.33 -0.42
N LYS A 115 -18.64 5.39 -0.27
CA LYS A 115 -19.46 6.47 -0.81
C LYS A 115 -19.57 7.57 0.25
N LEU A 116 -19.25 8.80 -0.12
CA LEU A 116 -19.32 9.98 0.73
C LEU A 116 -20.72 10.60 0.70
N ALA A 117 -20.96 11.55 1.61
CA ALA A 117 -22.24 12.23 1.75
C ALA A 117 -22.62 13.06 0.51
N ASP A 118 -21.63 13.56 -0.23
CA ASP A 118 -21.80 14.27 -1.50
C ASP A 118 -22.08 13.33 -2.69
N GLY A 119 -22.15 12.01 -2.44
CA GLY A 119 -22.40 11.00 -3.45
C GLY A 119 -21.16 10.49 -4.17
N THR A 120 -19.99 11.11 -3.98
CA THR A 120 -18.73 10.66 -4.60
C THR A 120 -18.23 9.36 -3.96
N VAL A 121 -17.47 8.58 -4.72
CA VAL A 121 -16.84 7.34 -4.25
C VAL A 121 -15.34 7.53 -4.21
N ARG A 122 -14.68 7.03 -3.15
CA ARG A 122 -13.23 7.04 -3.02
C ARG A 122 -12.68 5.84 -2.26
N LEU A 123 -11.38 5.62 -2.34
CA LEU A 123 -10.65 4.74 -1.45
C LEU A 123 -10.64 5.29 -0.02
N LYS A 124 -11.07 4.45 0.92
CA LYS A 124 -11.02 4.75 2.36
C LYS A 124 -9.60 5.13 2.78
N ARG A 125 -9.45 6.35 3.31
CA ARG A 125 -8.14 6.91 3.72
C ARG A 125 -7.48 6.15 4.88
N ASN A 126 -8.27 5.42 5.67
CA ASN A 126 -7.77 4.54 6.72
C ASN A 126 -7.53 3.08 6.24
N HIS A 127 -7.72 2.75 4.96
CA HIS A 127 -7.55 1.39 4.44
C HIS A 127 -6.08 1.09 4.12
N ASP A 128 -5.69 -0.19 4.12
CA ASP A 128 -4.30 -0.59 3.86
C ASP A 128 -3.81 -0.21 2.46
N TYR A 129 -4.69 -0.30 1.45
CA TYR A 129 -4.38 0.13 0.08
C TYR A 129 -4.07 1.62 -0.02
N TYR A 130 -4.66 2.48 0.81
CA TYR A 130 -4.32 3.90 0.78
C TYR A 130 -2.92 4.13 1.33
N VAL A 131 -2.58 3.46 2.44
CA VAL A 131 -1.22 3.50 3.00
C VAL A 131 -0.20 2.91 1.99
N GLN A 132 -0.61 1.93 1.18
CA GLN A 132 0.22 1.38 0.11
C GLN A 132 0.51 2.40 -0.98
N THR A 133 -0.50 3.11 -1.50
CA THR A 133 -0.29 4.11 -2.58
C THR A 133 0.58 5.27 -2.10
N GLN A 134 0.44 5.70 -0.85
CA GLN A 134 1.34 6.66 -0.24
C GLN A 134 2.78 6.14 -0.14
N GLY A 135 2.96 4.88 0.26
CA GLY A 135 4.27 4.23 0.29
C GLY A 135 4.92 4.09 -1.10
N GLN A 136 4.11 3.84 -2.14
CA GLN A 136 4.56 3.81 -3.54
C GLN A 136 5.08 5.16 -3.99
N LEU A 137 4.34 6.24 -3.73
CA LEU A 137 4.77 7.60 -4.04
C LEU A 137 6.04 7.99 -3.27
N TYR A 138 6.11 7.64 -1.98
CA TYR A 138 7.28 7.92 -1.15
C TYR A 138 8.54 7.17 -1.62
N CYS A 139 8.40 5.91 -2.06
CA CYS A 139 9.53 5.12 -2.54
C CYS A 139 9.91 5.42 -4.00
N SER A 140 9.03 6.09 -4.75
CA SER A 140 9.26 6.41 -6.14
C SER A 140 10.37 7.45 -6.29
N ASN A 141 11.42 7.07 -7.01
CA ASN A 141 12.43 8.01 -7.48
C ASN A 141 12.08 8.62 -8.85
N LEU A 142 10.91 8.29 -9.38
CA LEU A 142 10.36 8.85 -10.61
C LEU A 142 9.57 10.10 -10.28
N ASP A 143 9.58 11.06 -11.21
CA ASP A 143 8.75 12.27 -11.15
C ASP A 143 7.29 11.94 -11.50
N LEU A 144 6.59 11.32 -10.55
CA LEU A 144 5.17 10.98 -10.67
C LEU A 144 4.32 12.07 -10.05
N LYS A 145 3.27 12.50 -10.76
CA LYS A 145 2.26 13.41 -10.19
C LYS A 145 1.45 12.78 -9.06
N GLY A 146 1.24 11.47 -9.13
CA GLY A 146 0.39 10.73 -8.22
C GLY A 146 0.22 9.27 -8.65
N ILE A 147 -0.68 8.56 -7.97
CA ILE A 147 -1.13 7.21 -8.31
C ILE A 147 -2.57 7.29 -8.85
N ILE A 148 -2.80 6.72 -10.02
CA ILE A 148 -4.13 6.42 -10.55
C ILE A 148 -4.54 5.06 -10.01
N LEU A 149 -5.42 5.04 -9.02
CA LEU A 149 -6.05 3.82 -8.56
C LEU A 149 -7.14 3.41 -9.54
N VAL A 150 -7.01 2.21 -10.13
CA VAL A 150 -8.01 1.60 -10.99
C VAL A 150 -8.62 0.41 -10.27
N VAL A 151 -9.95 0.35 -10.18
CA VAL A 151 -10.66 -0.84 -9.69
C VAL A 151 -11.50 -1.43 -10.81
N TYR A 152 -11.18 -2.69 -11.12
CA TYR A 152 -11.81 -3.44 -12.18
C TYR A 152 -12.91 -4.35 -11.61
N PHE A 153 -14.10 -4.23 -12.18
CA PHE A 153 -15.28 -5.03 -11.81
C PHE A 153 -15.70 -6.02 -12.91
N GLY A 154 -15.02 -6.07 -14.06
CA GLY A 154 -15.38 -6.90 -15.20
C GLY A 154 -15.45 -6.11 -16.50
N GLU A 155 -15.31 -6.78 -17.65
CA GLU A 155 -15.21 -6.13 -18.98
C GLU A 155 -16.46 -5.34 -19.37
N SER A 156 -17.62 -5.76 -18.86
CA SER A 156 -18.92 -5.09 -19.09
C SER A 156 -19.25 -4.02 -18.05
N ARG A 157 -18.34 -3.72 -17.12
CA ARG A 157 -18.53 -2.72 -16.06
C ARG A 157 -17.55 -1.57 -16.26
N PRO A 158 -17.96 -0.33 -15.93
CA PRO A 158 -17.03 0.80 -15.94
C PRO A 158 -15.93 0.58 -14.90
N LEU A 159 -14.73 1.11 -15.18
CA LEU A 159 -13.67 1.19 -14.20
C LEU A 159 -14.04 2.22 -13.13
N PHE A 160 -13.67 1.95 -11.88
CA PHE A 160 -13.50 3.04 -10.91
C PHE A 160 -12.09 3.58 -11.05
N VAL A 161 -11.96 4.91 -11.16
CA VAL A 161 -10.68 5.59 -11.29
C VAL A 161 -10.60 6.71 -10.27
N GLU A 162 -9.53 6.71 -9.46
CA GLU A 162 -9.24 7.79 -8.52
C GLU A 162 -7.78 8.23 -8.64
N LYS A 163 -7.54 9.54 -8.79
CA LYS A 163 -6.20 10.13 -8.72
C LYS A 163 -5.85 10.42 -7.26
N ILE A 164 -4.80 9.78 -6.76
CA ILE A 164 -4.30 9.90 -5.40
C ILE A 164 -2.94 10.60 -5.43
N TYR A 165 -2.82 11.69 -4.66
CA TYR A 165 -1.59 12.44 -4.51
C TYR A 165 -0.89 12.09 -3.20
N LEU A 166 0.39 12.46 -3.10
CA LEU A 166 1.15 12.30 -1.87
C LEU A 166 0.54 13.19 -0.78
N ASP A 167 0.18 12.59 0.33
CA ASP A 167 -0.35 13.24 1.51
C ASP A 167 0.79 13.48 2.49
N ASN A 168 1.15 14.75 2.71
CA ASN A 168 2.23 15.11 3.62
C ASN A 168 1.96 14.68 5.08
N SER A 169 0.68 14.53 5.48
CA SER A 169 0.35 14.00 6.81
C SER A 169 0.70 12.51 6.95
N TRP A 170 0.72 11.76 5.85
CA TRP A 170 1.19 10.38 5.86
C TRP A 170 2.67 10.29 6.23
N ILE A 171 3.48 11.25 5.78
CA ILE A 171 4.91 11.32 6.09
C ILE A 171 5.11 11.59 7.58
N SER A 172 4.35 12.51 8.19
CA SER A 172 4.47 12.78 9.62
C SER A 172 3.93 11.63 10.49
N ASP A 173 2.89 10.93 10.02
CA ASP A 173 2.11 10.04 10.89
C ASP A 173 2.39 8.55 10.68
N SER A 174 2.54 8.10 9.43
CA SER A 174 2.67 6.69 9.08
C SER A 174 4.12 6.27 8.91
N LEU A 175 4.96 7.11 8.29
CA LEU A 175 6.35 6.80 8.02
C LEU A 175 7.15 6.48 9.30
N PRO A 176 7.01 7.22 10.43
CA PRO A 176 7.72 6.87 11.67
C PRO A 176 7.31 5.51 12.25
N LYS A 177 6.03 5.13 12.10
CA LYS A 177 5.52 3.81 12.53
C LYS A 177 6.09 2.69 11.66
N ILE A 178 6.20 2.93 10.36
CA ILE A 178 6.82 2.00 9.40
C ILE A 178 8.31 1.83 9.71
N ASP A 179 9.03 2.92 9.96
CA ASP A 179 10.44 2.90 10.37
C ASP A 179 10.65 2.12 11.65
N PHE A 180 9.80 2.36 12.65
CA PHE A 180 9.84 1.62 13.90
C PHE A 180 9.59 0.12 13.68
N PHE A 181 8.59 -0.24 12.87
CA PHE A 181 8.34 -1.64 12.54
C PHE A 181 9.53 -2.27 11.81
N TYR A 182 10.18 -1.55 10.89
CA TYR A 182 11.40 -2.05 10.26
C TYR A 182 12.50 -2.30 11.30
N ARG A 183 12.85 -1.29 12.10
CA ARG A 183 13.96 -1.34 13.06
C ARG A 183 13.75 -2.34 14.19
N CYS A 184 12.52 -2.48 14.67
CA CYS A 184 12.20 -3.26 15.86
C CYS A 184 11.51 -4.59 15.55
N ALA A 185 10.95 -4.79 14.35
CA ALA A 185 10.33 -6.07 14.00
C ALA A 185 11.06 -6.77 12.86
N LEU A 186 11.12 -6.13 11.70
CA LEU A 186 11.59 -6.77 10.47
C LEU A 186 13.09 -7.04 10.50
N PHE A 187 13.91 -6.03 10.81
CA PHE A 187 15.36 -6.15 10.85
C PHE A 187 15.85 -7.17 11.91
N PRO A 188 15.35 -7.16 13.17
CA PRO A 188 15.72 -8.19 14.14
C PRO A 188 15.35 -9.61 13.68
N GLU A 189 14.22 -9.80 13.00
CA GLU A 189 13.86 -11.13 12.48
C GLU A 189 14.76 -11.56 11.31
N LEU A 190 15.16 -10.64 10.43
CA LEU A 190 16.11 -10.95 9.36
C LEU A 190 17.44 -11.50 9.90
N ILE A 191 17.92 -10.97 11.03
CA ILE A 191 19.16 -11.42 11.68
C ILE A 191 18.93 -12.69 12.50
N THR A 192 17.89 -12.70 13.35
CA THR A 192 17.73 -13.73 14.38
C THR A 192 16.95 -14.95 13.91
N ARG A 193 16.07 -14.81 12.89
CA ARG A 193 15.19 -15.84 12.34
C ARG A 193 14.36 -16.58 13.40
N ARG A 194 13.95 -15.88 14.46
CA ARG A 194 13.24 -16.47 15.61
C ARG A 194 11.83 -16.87 15.22
N VAL A 195 11.12 -15.97 14.55
CA VAL A 195 9.75 -16.20 14.06
C VAL A 195 9.74 -17.33 13.05
N GLN A 196 10.76 -17.42 12.18
CA GLN A 196 10.94 -18.55 11.28
C GLN A 196 10.97 -19.90 12.04
N ARG A 197 11.66 -19.94 13.18
CA ARG A 197 11.77 -21.13 14.05
C ARG A 197 10.59 -21.30 15.02
N GLY A 198 9.49 -20.58 14.82
CA GLY A 198 8.29 -20.67 15.67
C GLY A 198 8.42 -20.05 17.06
N LYS A 199 9.43 -19.20 17.28
CA LYS A 199 9.61 -18.45 18.53
C LYS A 199 9.08 -17.03 18.38
N ILE A 200 8.54 -16.45 19.45
CA ILE A 200 8.21 -15.03 19.47
C ILE A 200 9.48 -14.18 19.32
N LEU A 201 9.32 -13.01 18.68
CA LEU A 201 10.45 -12.15 18.36
C LEU A 201 11.16 -11.66 19.63
N TYR A 202 10.39 -11.14 20.59
CA TYR A 202 10.89 -10.68 21.88
C TYR A 202 10.39 -11.57 23.02
N LEU A 203 11.32 -12.28 23.67
CA LEU A 203 11.01 -13.19 24.77
C LEU A 203 10.82 -12.45 26.11
N HIS A 204 11.68 -11.45 26.38
CA HIS A 204 11.67 -10.66 27.61
C HIS A 204 11.28 -9.21 27.28
N GLY A 205 10.45 -8.60 28.14
CA GLY A 205 9.94 -7.23 27.94
C GLY A 205 8.78 -7.10 26.95
N GLY A 206 8.60 -8.08 26.06
CA GLY A 206 7.49 -8.13 25.09
C GLY A 206 7.61 -7.08 23.97
N TRP A 207 6.63 -7.07 23.07
CA TRP A 207 6.52 -6.03 22.04
C TRP A 207 5.88 -4.76 22.62
N LEU A 208 6.53 -3.62 22.41
CA LEU A 208 5.97 -2.31 22.71
C LEU A 208 5.66 -1.58 21.40
N PRO A 209 4.39 -1.17 21.17
CA PRO A 209 4.01 -0.38 19.99
C PRO A 209 4.71 0.96 19.88
N TYR A 210 4.75 1.48 18.66
CA TYR A 210 5.20 2.84 18.38
C TYR A 210 4.42 3.86 19.24
N GLY A 211 5.12 4.86 19.78
CA GLY A 211 4.56 5.88 20.65
C GLY A 211 4.52 5.52 22.14
N GLN A 212 4.80 4.27 22.53
CA GLN A 212 4.91 3.88 23.95
C GLN A 212 6.32 4.04 24.54
N TYR A 213 7.26 4.55 23.74
CA TYR A 213 8.58 4.97 24.19
C TYR A 213 8.63 6.49 24.29
N CYS A 214 8.96 7.01 25.47
CA CYS A 214 9.55 8.35 25.60
C CYS A 214 11.07 8.20 25.61
N CYS A 215 11.74 8.82 24.64
CA CYS A 215 13.18 9.01 24.67
C CYS A 215 13.46 10.39 25.25
N THR A 216 13.78 10.45 26.55
CA THR A 216 14.36 11.65 27.14
C THR A 216 15.87 11.54 27.03
N SER A 217 16.51 12.53 26.40
CA SER A 217 17.95 12.66 26.46
C SER A 217 18.30 13.55 27.66
N THR A 218 18.97 12.97 28.65
CA THR A 218 19.59 13.72 29.75
C THR A 218 21.09 13.40 29.73
N GLY A 219 21.86 14.26 29.08
CA GLY A 219 23.29 14.04 28.83
C GLY A 219 23.56 12.90 27.83
N LEU A 220 24.65 12.14 28.01
CA LEU A 220 25.12 11.06 27.11
C LEU A 220 24.38 9.72 27.27
N LYS A 221 23.33 9.64 28.09
CA LYS A 221 22.55 8.40 28.30
C LYS A 221 21.18 8.52 27.65
N MET A 222 20.90 7.60 26.73
CA MET A 222 19.52 7.34 26.28
C MET A 222 18.80 6.51 27.34
N ARG A 223 17.69 7.02 27.88
CA ARG A 223 16.76 6.23 28.70
C ARG A 223 15.48 5.99 27.92
N PHE A 224 15.14 4.73 27.73
CA PHE A 224 13.83 4.31 27.22
C PHE A 224 12.88 4.19 28.41
N GLN A 225 11.94 5.13 28.54
CA GLN A 225 10.86 5.01 29.51
C GLN A 225 9.60 4.48 28.81
N ARG A 226 9.02 3.43 29.41
CA ARG A 226 7.72 2.89 29.03
C ARG A 226 6.65 3.85 29.52
N GLN A 227 5.88 4.43 28.61
CA GLN A 227 4.64 5.10 29.00
C GLN A 227 3.65 4.02 29.42
N LEU A 228 3.22 4.08 30.69
CA LEU A 228 2.16 3.23 31.25
C LEU A 228 0.79 3.75 30.81
#